data_AF-A0A9N9X912-F1
#
_entry.id   AF-A0A9N9X912-F1
#
_cell.length_a   1.000
_cell.length_b   1.000
_cell.length_c   1.000
_cell.angle_alpha   90.00
_cell.angle_beta   90.00
_cell.angle_gamma   90.00
#
_symmetry.space_group_name_H-M   'P 1'
#
loop_
_entity.id
_entity.type
_entity.pdbx_description
1 polymer ?
#
loop_
_entity_poly.entity_id
_entity_poly.type
_entity_poly.pdbx_seq_one_letter_code
_entity_poly.pdbx_strand_id
1 'polypeptide(L)'
;MFVEGTTCEMFQPISTNENIGRIMLYIQCICVQKYFNLRIRVSNPYHYADWNAMNILIGTRRVNMVSILPQYTEASEEIRELPLSQRQCLYPDEKDLIYFKVYNFRSCLVECRMNITREMCNCTPHYYLPDNGRDPSIKVCNLLDIPCLAKINGLY
;
A
#
# COMPACT_ATOMS: atom_id res chain seq x y z
N MET A 1 -24.93 -4.57 -2.59
CA MET A 1 -23.99 -4.64 -3.73
C MET A 1 -23.82 -6.11 -4.07
N PHE A 2 -24.37 -6.52 -5.21
CA PHE A 2 -24.36 -7.91 -5.67
C PHE A 2 -22.92 -8.33 -5.94
N VAL A 3 -22.47 -9.45 -5.38
CA VAL A 3 -21.20 -10.08 -5.76
C VAL A 3 -21.55 -11.26 -6.66
N GLU A 4 -21.63 -10.98 -7.97
CA GLU A 4 -21.56 -12.02 -8.99
C GLU A 4 -20.13 -12.58 -8.99
N GLY A 5 -19.98 -13.90 -8.85
CA GLY A 5 -18.65 -14.50 -8.81
C GLY A 5 -18.63 -16.00 -8.53
N THR A 6 -19.48 -16.77 -9.21
CA THR A 6 -19.29 -18.22 -9.36
C THR A 6 -19.08 -18.52 -10.83
N THR A 7 -17.84 -18.51 -11.30
CA THR A 7 -17.48 -19.07 -12.60
C THR A 7 -17.22 -20.56 -12.41
N CYS A 8 -18.23 -21.39 -12.70
CA CYS A 8 -18.01 -22.81 -12.97
C CYS A 8 -17.47 -22.93 -14.40
N GLU A 9 -16.20 -23.25 -14.58
CA GLU A 9 -15.71 -23.60 -15.91
C GLU A 9 -16.27 -24.98 -16.29
N MET A 10 -17.09 -25.02 -17.35
CA MET A 10 -17.51 -26.27 -17.99
C MET A 10 -16.36 -26.77 -18.85
N PHE A 11 -15.76 -27.92 -18.51
CA PHE A 11 -14.92 -28.65 -19.46
C PHE A 11 -15.83 -29.33 -20.51
N GLN A 12 -15.49 -29.17 -21.79
CA GLN A 12 -16.26 -29.73 -22.91
C GLN A 12 -16.29 -31.27 -22.86
N PRO A 13 -17.39 -31.93 -23.28
CA PRO A 13 -17.43 -33.39 -23.38
C PRO A 13 -16.56 -33.89 -24.53
N ILE A 14 -15.77 -34.94 -24.29
CA ILE A 14 -15.11 -35.69 -25.37
C ILE A 14 -16.15 -36.65 -25.94
N SER A 15 -16.52 -36.48 -27.21
CA SER A 15 -17.32 -37.46 -27.94
C SER A 15 -16.40 -38.52 -28.54
N THR A 16 -16.62 -39.80 -28.23
CA THR A 16 -16.32 -40.89 -29.17
C THR A 16 -17.25 -42.09 -28.96
N ASN A 17 -18.08 -42.29 -29.98
CA ASN A 17 -18.57 -43.51 -30.62
C ASN A 17 -19.45 -44.55 -29.88
N GLU A 18 -20.34 -45.12 -30.70
CA GLU A 18 -21.49 -45.97 -30.37
C GLU A 18 -21.11 -47.32 -29.76
N ASN A 19 -21.97 -47.78 -28.83
CA ASN A 19 -22.05 -49.10 -28.21
C ASN A 19 -21.03 -49.42 -27.10
N ILE A 20 -21.42 -49.19 -25.82
CA ILE A 20 -21.26 -50.08 -24.65
C ILE A 20 -22.02 -49.43 -23.47
N GLY A 21 -22.69 -50.27 -22.67
CA GLY A 21 -23.71 -49.89 -21.68
C GLY A 21 -23.31 -48.88 -20.59
N ARG A 22 -24.35 -48.23 -20.04
CA ARG A 22 -24.39 -47.33 -18.87
C ARG A 22 -23.03 -47.03 -18.23
N ILE A 23 -22.34 -46.00 -18.72
CA ILE A 23 -21.21 -45.40 -17.99
C ILE A 23 -21.77 -44.26 -17.14
N MET A 24 -21.77 -44.44 -15.82
CA MET A 24 -21.99 -43.32 -14.89
C MET A 24 -20.78 -42.38 -14.99
N LEU A 25 -20.95 -41.29 -15.74
CA LEU A 25 -20.01 -40.18 -15.73
C LEU A 25 -20.13 -39.45 -14.39
N TYR A 26 -19.27 -39.79 -13.43
CA TYR A 26 -19.07 -38.96 -12.25
C TYR A 26 -18.31 -37.70 -12.68
N ILE A 27 -19.05 -36.66 -13.07
CA ILE A 27 -18.48 -35.32 -13.15
C ILE A 27 -18.23 -34.90 -11.70
N GLN A 28 -17.00 -35.08 -11.24
CA GLN A 28 -16.59 -34.54 -9.95
C GLN A 28 -16.47 -33.04 -10.13
N CYS A 29 -17.50 -32.29 -9.72
CA CYS A 29 -17.44 -30.84 -9.57
C CYS A 29 -16.39 -30.52 -8.52
N ILE A 30 -15.13 -30.38 -8.94
CA ILE A 30 -14.08 -29.83 -8.10
C ILE A 30 -14.36 -28.33 -8.06
N CYS A 31 -15.09 -27.89 -7.04
CA CYS A 31 -15.25 -26.48 -6.73
C CYS A 31 -13.87 -25.98 -6.28
N VAL A 32 -13.10 -25.41 -7.21
CA VAL A 32 -11.84 -24.74 -6.89
C VAL A 32 -12.20 -23.50 -6.06
N GLN A 33 -12.18 -23.64 -4.74
CA GLN A 33 -12.43 -22.54 -3.83
C GLN A 33 -11.31 -21.51 -4.02
N LYS A 34 -11.58 -20.47 -4.81
CA LYS A 34 -10.67 -19.34 -4.95
C LYS A 34 -10.73 -18.52 -3.66
N TYR A 35 -9.75 -18.72 -2.79
CA TYR A 35 -9.63 -17.96 -1.56
C TYR A 35 -8.98 -16.62 -1.87
N PHE A 36 -9.72 -15.53 -1.66
CA PHE A 36 -9.15 -14.19 -1.65
C PHE A 36 -8.65 -13.90 -0.23
N ASN A 37 -7.45 -13.35 -0.10
CA ASN A 37 -6.92 -12.85 1.17
C ASN A 37 -7.21 -11.35 1.26
N LEU A 38 -7.64 -10.87 2.42
CA LEU A 38 -7.74 -9.43 2.69
C LEU A 38 -6.40 -8.93 3.21
N ARG A 39 -5.90 -7.83 2.64
CA ARG A 39 -4.70 -7.13 3.11
C ARG A 39 -5.12 -5.92 3.95
N ILE A 40 -4.90 -6.01 5.25
CA ILE A 40 -5.11 -4.91 6.21
C ILE A 40 -3.77 -4.20 6.39
N ARG A 41 -3.76 -2.87 6.27
CA ARG A 41 -2.57 -2.04 6.53
C ARG A 41 -2.76 -1.27 7.83
N VAL A 42 -1.80 -1.36 8.74
CA VAL A 42 -1.80 -0.64 10.01
C VAL A 42 -0.62 0.33 10.02
N SER A 43 -0.90 1.61 10.29
CA SER A 43 0.11 2.67 10.38
C SER A 43 -0.27 3.66 11.49
N ASN A 44 0.72 4.38 12.00
CA ASN A 44 0.50 5.52 12.89
C ASN A 44 -0.26 6.63 12.12
N PRO A 45 -1.33 7.21 12.68
CA PRO A 45 -2.12 8.26 12.02
C PRO A 45 -1.34 9.56 11.75
N TYR A 46 -0.24 9.81 12.45
CA TYR A 46 0.61 11.00 12.25
C TYR A 46 1.67 10.82 11.17
N HIS A 47 1.84 9.60 10.64
CA HIS A 47 2.80 9.31 9.58
C HIS A 47 2.07 8.99 8.27
N TYR A 48 2.68 9.39 7.15
CA TYR A 48 2.20 8.97 5.84
C TYR A 48 2.26 7.43 5.73
N ALA A 49 1.12 6.82 5.38
CA ALA A 49 0.97 5.37 5.28
C ALA A 49 1.58 4.85 3.96
N ASP A 50 2.91 4.78 3.93
CA ASP A 50 3.66 4.26 2.78
C ASP A 50 3.37 2.77 2.49
N TRP A 51 3.89 2.29 1.36
CA TRP A 51 3.78 0.87 0.97
C TRP A 51 4.51 -0.09 1.92
N ASN A 52 5.43 0.44 2.73
CA ASN A 52 6.23 -0.30 3.72
C ASN A 52 5.56 -0.33 5.10
N ALA A 53 4.33 0.17 5.23
CA ALA A 53 3.53 0.02 6.44
C ALA A 53 3.23 -1.47 6.70
N MET A 54 2.95 -1.79 7.96
CA MET A 54 2.67 -3.16 8.37
C MET A 54 1.44 -3.69 7.65
N ASN A 55 1.60 -4.82 6.96
CA ASN A 55 0.55 -5.50 6.23
C ASN A 55 0.20 -6.81 6.95
N ILE A 56 -1.07 -6.98 7.28
CA ILE A 56 -1.65 -8.18 7.87
C ILE A 56 -2.52 -8.83 6.80
N LEU A 57 -2.19 -10.07 6.42
CA LEU A 57 -2.99 -10.85 5.48
C LEU A 57 -3.93 -11.74 6.28
N ILE A 58 -5.23 -11.60 6.06
CA ILE A 58 -6.24 -12.44 6.69
C ILE A 58 -6.99 -13.27 5.66
N GLY A 59 -7.26 -14.52 6.00
CA GLY A 59 -8.05 -15.43 5.17
C GLY A 59 -9.52 -15.06 5.22
N THR A 60 -10.20 -15.14 4.08
CA THR A 60 -11.66 -14.97 4.02
C THR A 60 -12.40 -16.22 4.53
N ARG A 61 -13.70 -16.08 4.82
CA ARG A 61 -14.60 -17.15 5.30
C ARG A 61 -14.30 -17.71 6.69
N ARG A 62 -13.51 -16.99 7.49
CA ARG A 62 -13.25 -17.30 8.91
C ARG A 62 -13.29 -16.01 9.73
N VAL A 63 -13.55 -16.13 11.02
CA VAL A 63 -13.39 -15.00 11.96
C VAL A 63 -11.91 -14.87 12.28
N ASN A 64 -11.34 -13.70 11.99
CA ASN A 64 -9.96 -13.37 12.32
C ASN A 64 -9.97 -12.32 13.43
N MET A 65 -9.24 -12.57 14.52
CA MET A 65 -9.04 -11.60 15.59
C MET A 65 -7.63 -11.03 15.47
N VAL A 66 -7.54 -9.70 15.29
CA VAL A 66 -6.26 -8.98 15.19
C VAL A 66 -6.16 -8.06 16.39
N SER A 67 -5.16 -8.30 17.25
CA SER A 67 -4.86 -7.43 18.39
C SER A 67 -3.72 -6.47 18.01
N ILE A 68 -3.93 -5.18 18.24
CA ILE A 68 -2.93 -4.13 17.95
C ILE A 68 -2.46 -3.57 19.28
N LEU A 69 -1.16 -3.67 19.55
CA LEU A 69 -0.53 -3.08 20.74
C LEU A 69 0.37 -1.92 20.31
N PRO A 70 -0.01 -0.66 20.56
CA PRO A 70 0.84 0.48 20.27
C PRO A 70 2.02 0.53 21.24
N GLN A 71 3.20 0.87 20.72
CA GLN A 71 4.39 1.20 21.51
C GLN A 71 4.84 2.59 21.09
N TYR A 72 5.16 3.43 22.07
CA TYR A 72 5.72 4.76 21.84
C TYR A 72 6.89 4.98 22.79
N THR A 73 7.88 5.72 22.32
CA THR A 73 9.04 6.13 23.09
C THR A 73 9.15 7.64 22.95
N GLU A 74 9.20 8.33 24.08
CA GLU A 74 9.29 9.77 24.16
C GLU A 74 10.64 10.15 24.78
N ALA A 75 11.27 11.19 24.23
CA ALA A 75 12.48 11.75 24.78
C ALA A 75 12.11 12.72 25.92
N SER A 76 12.94 12.80 26.95
CA SER A 76 12.73 13.79 28.00
C SER A 76 12.97 15.21 27.47
N GLU A 77 12.34 16.21 28.12
CA GLU A 77 12.43 17.61 27.67
C GLU A 77 13.85 18.18 27.79
N GLU A 78 14.68 17.66 28.71
CA GLU A 78 16.05 18.15 28.89
C GLU A 78 16.95 17.84 27.67
N ILE A 79 16.62 16.79 26.91
CA ILE A 79 17.33 16.45 25.65
C ILE A 79 17.13 17.55 24.60
N ARG A 80 16.06 18.35 24.73
CA ARG A 80 15.75 19.45 23.83
C ARG A 80 16.74 20.61 23.95
N GLU A 81 17.38 20.76 25.11
CA GLU A 81 18.41 21.78 25.37
C GLU A 81 19.74 21.43 24.70
N LEU A 82 19.97 20.16 24.35
CA LEU A 82 21.17 19.73 23.66
C LEU A 82 21.18 20.26 22.21
N PRO A 83 22.33 20.74 21.72
CA PRO A 83 22.45 21.19 20.34
C PRO A 83 22.17 20.04 19.37
N LEU A 84 21.57 20.37 18.22
CA LEU A 84 21.23 19.43 17.14
C LEU A 84 22.37 18.48 16.76
N SER A 85 23.61 18.98 16.76
CA SER A 85 24.81 18.20 16.43
C SER A 85 25.10 17.06 17.41
N GLN A 86 24.67 17.18 18.67
CA GLN A 86 24.87 16.16 19.70
C GLN A 86 23.73 15.15 19.72
N ARG A 87 22.47 15.60 19.61
CA ARG A 87 21.30 14.72 19.68
C ARG A 87 20.98 13.98 18.38
N GLN A 88 21.40 14.53 17.23
CA GLN A 88 21.26 13.92 15.89
C GLN A 88 19.82 13.55 15.45
N CYS A 89 18.81 14.06 16.15
CA CYS A 89 17.39 13.92 15.80
C CYS A 89 16.66 15.26 15.94
N LEU A 90 15.47 15.32 15.35
CA LEU A 90 14.59 16.49 15.34
C LEU A 90 13.28 16.13 16.05
N TYR A 91 12.79 17.07 16.86
CA TYR A 91 11.46 16.99 17.44
C TYR A 91 10.38 17.32 16.40
N PRO A 92 9.12 16.89 16.63
CA PRO A 92 8.05 17.01 15.64
C PRO A 92 7.71 18.45 15.21
N ASP A 93 8.10 19.44 16.01
CA ASP A 93 7.82 20.87 15.85
C ASP A 93 9.07 21.70 15.52
N GLU A 94 10.23 21.07 15.32
CA GLU A 94 11.48 21.78 15.00
C GLU A 94 11.70 22.01 13.51
N LYS A 95 10.92 21.34 12.67
CA LYS A 95 11.01 21.47 11.22
C LYS A 95 9.62 21.48 10.60
N ASP A 96 9.32 22.56 9.90
CA ASP A 96 8.14 22.62 9.05
C ASP A 96 8.37 21.79 7.78
N LEU A 97 7.37 20.98 7.45
CA LEU A 97 7.28 20.22 6.22
C LEU A 97 6.24 20.89 5.31
N ILE A 98 6.47 20.90 4.00
CA ILE A 98 5.59 21.56 3.03
C ILE A 98 4.24 20.85 2.95
N TYR A 99 4.25 19.52 3.00
CA TYR A 99 3.04 18.71 2.78
C TYR A 99 2.48 18.09 4.07
N PHE A 100 3.26 18.07 5.15
CA PHE A 100 2.89 17.43 6.40
C PHE A 100 2.94 18.45 7.55
N LYS A 101 1.95 18.39 8.46
CA LYS A 101 1.87 19.33 9.59
C LYS A 101 2.89 19.08 10.70
N VAL A 102 3.40 17.86 10.78
CA VAL A 102 4.21 17.39 11.90
C VAL A 102 5.44 16.69 11.34
N TYR A 103 6.62 17.10 11.79
CA TYR A 103 7.86 16.45 11.41
C TYR A 103 7.87 15.01 11.91
N ASN A 104 8.18 14.11 10.99
CA ASN A 104 8.63 12.77 11.32
C ASN A 104 9.55 12.28 10.19
N PHE A 105 10.39 11.30 10.51
CA PHE A 105 11.37 10.78 9.58
C PHE A 105 10.75 10.27 8.26
N ARG A 106 9.62 9.55 8.33
CA ARG A 106 8.97 8.97 7.14
C ARG A 106 8.36 10.03 6.23
N SER A 107 7.63 10.99 6.79
CA SER A 107 7.07 12.13 6.07
C SER A 107 8.17 13.00 5.45
N CYS A 108 9.29 13.21 6.15
CA CYS A 108 10.43 13.93 5.59
C CYS A 108 11.04 13.19 4.38
N LEU A 109 11.14 11.86 4.42
CA LEU A 109 11.62 11.07 3.27
C LEU A 109 10.66 11.12 2.09
N VAL A 110 9.36 11.07 2.35
CA VAL A 110 8.32 11.20 1.32
C VAL A 110 8.42 12.56 0.65
N GLU A 111 8.51 13.64 1.43
CA GLU A 111 8.65 15.00 0.91
C GLU A 111 9.96 15.19 0.12
N CYS A 112 11.06 14.60 0.61
CA CYS A 112 12.34 14.59 -0.12
C CYS A 112 12.18 13.94 -1.51
N ARG A 113 11.52 12.78 -1.57
CA ARG A 113 11.24 12.09 -2.85
C ARG A 113 10.30 12.89 -3.74
N MET A 114 9.27 13.54 -3.17
CA MET A 114 8.37 14.42 -3.91
C MET A 114 9.12 15.61 -4.51
N ASN A 115 10.05 16.21 -3.76
CA ASN A 115 10.86 17.33 -4.25
C ASN A 115 11.76 16.88 -5.41
N ILE A 116 12.43 15.74 -5.26
CA ILE A 116 13.27 15.17 -6.32
C ILE A 116 12.47 14.89 -7.59
N THR A 117 11.28 14.28 -7.50
CA THR A 117 10.46 14.01 -8.69
C THR A 117 9.93 15.30 -9.32
N ARG A 118 9.61 16.30 -8.49
CA ARG A 118 9.16 17.60 -8.95
C ARG A 118 10.27 18.36 -9.66
N GLU A 119 11.51 18.33 -9.16
CA GLU A 119 12.66 18.98 -9.79
C GLU A 119 13.07 18.31 -11.10
N MET A 120 13.08 16.97 -11.15
CA MET A 120 13.55 16.24 -12.34
C MET A 120 12.49 16.03 -13.42
N CYS A 121 11.26 15.68 -13.02
CA CYS A 121 10.20 15.30 -13.94
C CYS A 121 9.04 16.31 -13.97
N ASN A 122 9.12 17.39 -13.19
CA ASN A 122 8.09 18.43 -13.10
C ASN A 122 6.69 17.89 -12.77
N CYS A 123 6.64 16.78 -12.03
CA CYS A 123 5.41 16.13 -11.60
C CYS A 123 5.63 15.41 -10.26
N THR A 124 4.54 15.21 -9.54
CA THR A 124 4.55 14.45 -8.28
C THR A 124 3.73 13.17 -8.46
N PRO A 125 4.30 11.98 -8.17
CA PRO A 125 3.57 10.73 -8.27
C PRO A 125 2.31 10.73 -7.40
N HIS A 126 1.19 10.23 -7.94
CA HIS A 126 -0.10 10.25 -7.25
C HIS A 126 -0.05 9.62 -5.86
N TYR A 127 0.74 8.55 -5.68
CA TYR A 127 0.78 7.84 -4.41
C TYR A 127 1.32 8.73 -3.28
N TYR A 128 2.24 9.66 -3.51
CA TYR A 128 2.76 10.53 -2.44
C TYR A 128 1.81 11.66 -2.01
N LEU A 129 0.74 11.92 -2.76
CA LEU A 129 -0.16 13.02 -2.47
C LEU A 129 -1.13 12.63 -1.34
N PRO A 130 -1.29 13.48 -0.30
CA PRO A 130 -2.29 13.24 0.74
C PRO A 130 -3.70 13.40 0.18
N ASP A 131 -4.62 12.54 0.63
CA ASP A 131 -6.03 12.54 0.19
C ASP A 131 -6.76 13.88 0.44
N ASN A 132 -6.29 14.65 1.42
CA ASN A 132 -6.95 15.84 1.95
C ASN A 132 -6.50 17.16 1.31
N GLY A 133 -5.60 17.12 0.32
CA GLY A 133 -4.98 18.35 -0.18
C GLY A 133 -4.35 18.18 -1.54
N ARG A 134 -5.16 18.24 -2.60
CA ARG A 134 -4.66 18.62 -3.90
C ARG A 134 -4.45 20.13 -3.89
N ASP A 135 -3.26 20.56 -3.50
CA ASP A 135 -2.82 21.91 -3.88
C ASP A 135 -2.93 21.97 -5.42
N PRO A 136 -3.73 22.89 -5.99
CA PRO A 136 -3.88 23.05 -7.44
C PRO A 136 -2.55 23.25 -8.17
N SER A 137 -1.53 23.70 -7.43
CA SER A 137 -0.18 23.96 -7.92
C SER A 137 0.66 22.68 -8.09
N ILE A 138 0.16 21.52 -7.70
CA ILE A 138 0.86 20.24 -7.83
C ILE A 138 0.36 19.46 -9.05
N LYS A 139 1.22 19.36 -10.06
CA LYS A 139 1.00 18.50 -11.23
C LYS A 139 1.20 17.03 -10.83
N VAL A 140 0.15 16.24 -11.00
CA VAL A 140 0.22 14.77 -10.81
C VAL A 140 0.91 14.12 -12.01
N CYS A 141 1.82 13.17 -11.77
CA CYS A 141 2.46 12.41 -12.84
C CYS A 141 1.46 11.49 -13.56
N ASN A 142 1.59 11.39 -14.88
CA ASN A 142 0.82 10.50 -15.75
C ASN A 142 1.70 9.36 -16.30
N LEU A 143 1.09 8.47 -17.10
CA LEU A 143 1.81 7.36 -17.74
C LEU A 143 2.97 7.83 -18.65
N LEU A 144 2.88 9.04 -19.20
CA LEU A 144 3.92 9.64 -20.04
C LEU A 144 5.19 10.02 -19.24
N ASP A 145 5.07 10.21 -17.93
CA ASP A 145 6.18 10.61 -17.07
C ASP A 145 6.96 9.40 -16.52
N ILE A 146 6.45 8.16 -16.71
CA ILE A 146 7.07 6.91 -16.24
C ILE A 146 8.53 6.78 -16.69
N PRO A 147 8.91 7.05 -17.96
CA PRO A 147 10.30 6.94 -18.39
C PRO A 147 11.23 7.92 -17.66
N CYS A 148 10.72 9.07 -17.20
CA CYS A 148 11.48 10.02 -16.40
C CYS A 148 11.64 9.50 -14.96
N LEU A 149 10.54 9.05 -14.34
CA LEU A 149 10.55 8.50 -13.00
C LEU A 149 11.48 7.29 -12.87
N ALA A 150 11.55 6.44 -13.90
CA ALA A 150 12.42 5.27 -13.92
C ALA A 150 13.93 5.60 -13.88
N LYS A 151 14.33 6.80 -14.30
CA LYS A 151 15.74 7.26 -14.27
C LYS A 151 16.19 7.69 -12.88
N ILE A 152 15.25 7.94 -11.97
CA ILE A 152 15.55 8.42 -10.62
C ILE A 152 15.91 7.21 -9.75
N ASN A 153 17.19 7.09 -9.41
CA ASN A 153 17.68 6.07 -8.48
C ASN A 153 17.14 6.35 -7.07
N GLY A 154 16.55 5.34 -6.40
CA GLY A 154 16.08 5.44 -5.01
C GLY A 154 14.60 5.80 -4.82
N LEU A 155 13.80 5.82 -5.89
CA LEU A 155 12.33 5.83 -5.80
C LEU A 155 11.72 4.44 -5.54
N TYR A 156 12.53 3.38 -5.62
CA TYR A 156 12.19 1.99 -5.34
C TYR A 156 13.26 1.35 -4.45
#